data_AF-A0A3B3V219-F1
#
_entry.id   AF-A0A3B3V219-F1
#
_cell.length_a   1.000
_cell.length_b   1.000
_cell.length_c   1.000
_cell.angle_alpha   90.00
_cell.angle_beta   90.00
_cell.angle_gamma   90.00
#
_symmetry.space_group_name_H-M   'P 1'
#
loop_
_entity.id
_entity.type
_entity.pdbx_description
1 polymer ?
#
loop_
_entity_poly.entity_id
_entity_poly.type
_entity_poly.pdbx_seq_one_letter_code
_entity_poly.pdbx_strand_id
1 'polypeptide(L)'
;MKRREKQRQEAERKKKKTVSCSEEEDSDVEKKVSQFNLRGLEAEELQLTGHDDEDQNQSGDGAEEDSGGNEEEEVSEGESNDEEDDDEELEEEGEEEDANAEEDDDDDDEKEEEEHTGDGTELQTEERIRKELSNMPFEDVIKLQQQVGTKAFNEAAFHNKKCRPVSSKKRLNKNRPMEISAKIPPTFLRQVIPVKKSTRRDPRFDSLSGEYKPEIFEKTYKFITDLKHKEKEVIEKQLKRTKADHKKEKLEFLLKRLNNQERARQIQEQQRERELQFKKQQRERASRGERPFFLKKSEKKKLQLAEKYQELKKSGKLENFLSKKRKRNAGKDRRKLPSKQLHNKKPFSS
;
A
#
# COMPACT_ATOMS: atom_id res chain seq x y z
N MET A 1 -77.17 10.85 -15.65
CA MET A 1 -76.32 9.80 -15.04
C MET A 1 -75.15 9.35 -15.94
N LYS A 2 -75.35 9.13 -17.25
CA LYS A 2 -74.32 8.59 -18.19
C LYS A 2 -72.99 9.38 -18.31
N ARG A 3 -72.98 10.70 -18.09
CA ARG A 3 -71.78 11.54 -18.26
C ARG A 3 -70.74 11.37 -17.12
N ARG A 4 -71.21 11.17 -15.88
CA ARG A 4 -70.35 10.92 -14.70
C ARG A 4 -69.72 9.52 -14.73
N GLU A 5 -70.45 8.55 -15.26
CA GLU A 5 -69.98 7.17 -15.41
C GLU A 5 -68.91 7.03 -16.49
N LYS A 6 -69.07 7.75 -17.61
CA LYS A 6 -68.03 7.84 -18.66
C LYS A 6 -66.74 8.48 -18.14
N GLN A 7 -66.83 9.51 -17.31
CA GLN A 7 -65.67 10.13 -16.66
C GLN A 7 -64.97 9.21 -15.65
N ARG A 8 -65.73 8.41 -14.89
CA ARG A 8 -65.16 7.38 -13.99
C ARG A 8 -64.41 6.29 -14.75
N GLN A 9 -65.01 5.76 -15.82
CA GLN A 9 -64.38 4.74 -16.66
C GLN A 9 -63.11 5.27 -17.36
N GLU A 10 -63.09 6.54 -17.76
CA GLU A 10 -61.91 7.16 -18.35
C GLU A 10 -60.79 7.37 -17.31
N ALA A 11 -61.14 7.76 -16.08
CA ALA A 11 -60.19 7.88 -14.97
C ALA A 11 -59.59 6.51 -14.57
N GLU A 12 -60.41 5.45 -14.54
CA GLU A 12 -59.94 4.10 -14.28
C GLU A 12 -59.06 3.55 -15.41
N ARG A 13 -59.38 3.84 -16.68
CA ARG A 13 -58.52 3.49 -17.82
C ARG A 13 -57.19 4.23 -17.78
N LYS A 14 -57.18 5.52 -17.42
CA LYS A 14 -55.95 6.30 -17.23
C LYS A 14 -55.11 5.73 -16.08
N LYS A 15 -55.72 5.40 -14.94
CA LYS A 15 -55.03 4.73 -13.81
C LYS A 15 -54.46 3.36 -14.18
N LYS A 16 -55.23 2.51 -14.89
CA LYS A 16 -54.74 1.21 -15.36
C LYS A 16 -53.58 1.35 -16.34
N LYS A 17 -53.64 2.33 -17.25
CA LYS A 17 -52.57 2.59 -18.22
C LYS A 17 -51.30 3.14 -17.56
N THR A 18 -51.41 3.96 -16.50
CA THR A 18 -50.23 4.42 -15.75
C THR A 18 -49.59 3.32 -14.90
N VAL A 19 -50.40 2.39 -14.36
CA VAL A 19 -49.88 1.25 -13.58
C VAL A 19 -49.18 0.25 -14.51
N SER A 20 -49.78 -0.12 -15.65
CA SER A 20 -49.15 -1.06 -16.58
C SER A 20 -47.88 -0.51 -17.23
N CYS A 21 -47.78 0.81 -17.43
CA CYS A 21 -46.57 1.44 -17.96
C CYS A 21 -45.42 1.49 -16.94
N SER A 22 -45.73 1.54 -15.64
CA SER A 22 -44.71 1.57 -14.58
C SER A 22 -44.15 0.17 -14.30
N GLU A 23 -45.02 -0.84 -14.27
CA GLU A 23 -44.63 -2.23 -13.97
C GLU A 23 -43.73 -2.85 -15.06
N GLU A 24 -43.95 -2.51 -16.33
CA GLU A 24 -43.11 -3.01 -17.42
C GLU A 24 -41.71 -2.39 -17.43
N GLU A 25 -41.58 -1.08 -17.14
CA GLU A 25 -40.27 -0.41 -17.07
C GLU A 25 -39.43 -0.89 -15.88
N ASP A 26 -40.05 -1.15 -14.73
CA ASP A 26 -39.37 -1.72 -13.57
C ASP A 26 -38.83 -3.14 -13.87
N SER A 27 -39.58 -3.93 -14.63
CA SER A 27 -39.15 -5.28 -15.06
C SER A 27 -37.93 -5.25 -15.99
N ASP A 28 -37.82 -4.25 -16.87
CA ASP A 28 -36.73 -4.11 -17.81
C ASP A 28 -35.44 -3.60 -17.16
N VAL A 29 -35.55 -2.74 -16.14
CA VAL A 29 -34.41 -2.33 -15.32
C VAL A 29 -33.90 -3.51 -14.50
N GLU A 30 -34.78 -4.32 -13.93
CA GLU A 30 -34.39 -5.54 -13.20
C GLU A 30 -33.72 -6.59 -14.09
N LYS A 31 -34.22 -6.77 -15.32
CA LYS A 31 -33.56 -7.62 -16.31
C LYS A 31 -32.19 -7.08 -16.68
N LYS A 32 -32.03 -5.76 -16.86
CA LYS A 32 -30.72 -5.15 -17.16
C LYS A 32 -29.73 -5.23 -16.00
N VAL A 33 -30.19 -5.06 -14.76
CA VAL A 33 -29.35 -5.22 -13.56
C VAL A 33 -28.95 -6.69 -13.39
N SER A 34 -29.90 -7.61 -13.58
CA SER A 34 -29.62 -9.05 -13.50
C SER A 34 -28.69 -9.49 -14.63
N GLN A 35 -28.91 -9.03 -15.87
CA GLN A 35 -28.00 -9.22 -17.00
C GLN A 35 -26.64 -8.60 -16.75
N PHE A 36 -26.53 -7.47 -16.06
CA PHE A 36 -25.23 -6.89 -15.73
C PHE A 36 -24.47 -7.75 -14.71
N ASN A 37 -25.17 -8.27 -13.70
CA ASN A 37 -24.59 -9.21 -12.73
C ASN A 37 -24.20 -10.54 -13.41
N LEU A 38 -25.05 -11.05 -14.31
CA LEU A 38 -24.79 -12.22 -15.14
C LEU A 38 -23.66 -11.99 -16.14
N ARG A 39 -23.56 -10.82 -16.77
CA ARG A 39 -22.48 -10.49 -17.73
C ARG A 39 -21.16 -10.22 -17.04
N GLY A 40 -21.19 -9.77 -15.78
CA GLY A 40 -20.03 -9.80 -14.89
C GLY A 40 -19.54 -11.21 -14.59
N LEU A 41 -20.44 -12.21 -14.64
CA LEU A 41 -20.14 -13.65 -14.52
C LEU A 41 -19.85 -14.32 -15.88
N GLU A 42 -20.47 -13.92 -17.00
CA GLU A 42 -20.24 -14.46 -18.35
C GLU A 42 -18.99 -13.86 -19.02
N ALA A 43 -18.57 -12.65 -18.63
CA ALA A 43 -17.22 -12.16 -18.93
C ALA A 43 -16.12 -13.03 -18.28
N GLU A 44 -16.49 -13.89 -17.31
CA GLU A 44 -15.62 -14.95 -16.77
C GLU A 44 -15.55 -16.20 -17.66
N GLU A 45 -16.52 -16.40 -18.56
CA GLU A 45 -16.64 -17.62 -19.38
C GLU A 45 -16.24 -17.40 -20.85
N LEU A 46 -16.46 -16.20 -21.40
CA LEU A 46 -16.29 -15.92 -22.83
C LEU A 46 -14.88 -15.51 -23.31
N GLN A 47 -13.87 -15.44 -22.42
CA GLN A 47 -12.47 -15.24 -22.85
C GLN A 47 -11.66 -16.54 -22.97
N LEU A 48 -12.33 -17.71 -22.89
CA LEU A 48 -11.74 -19.03 -23.10
C LEU A 48 -11.87 -19.56 -24.54
N THR A 49 -12.47 -18.81 -25.47
CA THR A 49 -12.50 -19.15 -26.89
C THR A 49 -11.81 -18.07 -27.71
N GLY A 50 -10.71 -18.45 -28.36
CA GLY A 50 -9.68 -17.55 -28.88
C GLY A 50 -10.10 -16.52 -29.92
N HIS A 51 -9.40 -15.40 -29.88
CA HIS A 51 -9.22 -14.50 -31.01
C HIS A 51 -7.76 -14.02 -30.96
N ASP A 52 -6.93 -14.66 -31.77
CA ASP A 52 -5.69 -14.08 -32.26
C ASP A 52 -6.08 -12.90 -33.16
N ASP A 53 -5.79 -11.67 -32.75
CA ASP A 53 -5.76 -10.53 -33.65
C ASP A 53 -4.51 -9.71 -33.40
N GLU A 54 -3.81 -9.48 -34.50
CA GLU A 54 -2.50 -8.90 -34.63
C GLU A 54 -2.44 -7.45 -34.09
N ASP A 55 -1.35 -7.16 -33.38
CA ASP A 55 -0.90 -5.81 -33.07
C ASP A 55 -0.69 -5.00 -34.35
N GLN A 56 -1.62 -4.12 -34.69
CA GLN A 56 -1.35 -2.95 -35.52
C GLN A 56 -1.47 -1.69 -34.69
N ASN A 57 -0.31 -1.27 -34.16
CA ASN A 57 -0.05 0.09 -33.74
C ASN A 57 -0.21 1.04 -34.94
N GLN A 58 -1.29 1.81 -34.96
CA GLN A 58 -1.34 3.08 -35.68
C GLN A 58 -1.76 4.19 -34.73
N SER A 59 -0.78 5.05 -34.46
CA SER A 59 -0.90 6.39 -33.91
C SER A 59 -1.90 7.21 -34.73
N GLY A 60 -3.02 7.58 -34.10
CA GLY A 60 -3.98 8.54 -34.61
C GLY A 60 -4.20 9.63 -33.56
N ASP A 61 -3.57 10.77 -33.81
CA ASP A 61 -3.73 12.02 -33.08
C ASP A 61 -5.19 12.48 -33.16
N GLY A 62 -5.81 12.73 -32.01
CA GLY A 62 -7.23 13.00 -31.88
C GLY A 62 -7.51 13.70 -30.56
N ALA A 63 -7.27 15.01 -30.57
CA ALA A 63 -7.66 15.92 -29.51
C ALA A 63 -9.20 15.92 -29.36
N GLU A 64 -9.68 15.36 -28.26
CA GLU A 64 -11.06 15.52 -27.79
C GLU A 64 -10.98 15.89 -26.30
N GLU A 65 -11.45 17.10 -26.00
CA GLU A 65 -11.41 17.71 -24.68
C GLU A 65 -12.29 16.92 -23.69
N ASP A 66 -11.67 16.08 -22.85
CA ASP A 66 -12.33 15.50 -21.69
C ASP A 66 -12.43 16.56 -20.59
N SER A 67 -13.56 17.27 -20.59
CA SER A 67 -14.04 18.05 -19.45
C SER A 67 -14.31 17.12 -18.27
N GLY A 68 -13.24 16.78 -17.56
CA GLY A 68 -13.22 16.04 -16.30
C GLY A 68 -14.04 16.75 -15.22
N GLY A 69 -15.34 16.45 -15.19
CA GLY A 69 -16.22 16.80 -14.10
C GLY A 69 -15.93 15.90 -12.92
N ASN A 70 -15.11 16.41 -12.01
CA ASN A 70 -14.82 15.90 -10.67
C ASN A 70 -16.09 15.29 -10.02
N GLU A 71 -16.19 13.96 -9.96
CA GLU A 71 -17.18 13.25 -9.13
C GLU A 71 -16.60 13.14 -7.72
N GLU A 72 -16.54 14.27 -7.01
CA GLU A 72 -16.32 14.22 -5.56
C GLU A 72 -17.57 13.67 -4.88
N GLU A 73 -17.32 12.75 -3.95
CA GLU A 73 -18.29 12.40 -2.92
C GLU A 73 -18.55 13.62 -2.04
N GLU A 74 -19.54 14.43 -2.41
CA GLU A 74 -20.00 15.53 -1.58
C GLU A 74 -20.96 15.04 -0.50
N VAL A 75 -20.39 14.89 0.68
CA VAL A 75 -21.05 14.61 1.95
C VAL A 75 -21.63 15.92 2.48
N SER A 76 -22.92 16.15 2.22
CA SER A 76 -23.84 17.02 2.96
C SER A 76 -23.22 18.02 3.97
N GLU A 77 -23.05 19.26 3.50
CA GLU A 77 -22.75 20.54 4.14
C GLU A 77 -22.88 20.64 5.69
N GLY A 78 -21.83 21.18 6.31
CA GLY A 78 -21.82 21.83 7.61
C GLY A 78 -20.96 23.09 7.54
N GLU A 79 -21.53 24.22 7.94
CA GLU A 79 -21.00 25.58 7.84
C GLU A 79 -19.59 25.73 8.43
N SER A 80 -18.69 26.36 7.68
CA SER A 80 -17.37 26.80 8.12
C SER A 80 -17.48 28.23 8.65
N ASN A 81 -17.36 28.40 9.97
CA ASN A 81 -16.99 29.68 10.55
C ASN A 81 -15.48 29.71 10.75
N ASP A 82 -14.91 30.74 10.16
CA ASP A 82 -13.54 31.23 10.17
C ASP A 82 -13.35 32.07 11.45
N GLU A 83 -12.41 31.69 12.32
CA GLU A 83 -11.82 32.60 13.31
C GLU A 83 -10.33 32.26 13.52
N GLU A 84 -9.55 33.34 13.51
CA GLU A 84 -8.10 33.50 13.50
C GLU A 84 -7.46 33.36 14.91
N ASP A 85 -6.11 33.38 14.91
CA ASP A 85 -5.14 33.63 16.01
C ASP A 85 -4.97 32.57 17.12
N ASP A 86 -3.74 32.05 17.30
CA ASP A 86 -2.68 32.79 18.02
C ASP A 86 -1.33 32.05 17.89
N ASP A 87 -0.30 32.78 17.45
CA ASP A 87 1.10 32.37 17.35
C ASP A 87 1.74 32.50 18.75
N GLU A 88 2.32 31.42 19.29
CA GLU A 88 3.33 31.55 20.36
C GLU A 88 4.64 30.88 19.92
N GLU A 89 5.56 31.75 19.51
CA GLU A 89 7.00 31.52 19.45
C GLU A 89 7.54 31.13 20.83
N LEU A 90 8.41 30.11 20.87
CA LEU A 90 9.29 29.86 22.01
C LEU A 90 10.66 29.47 21.46
N GLU A 91 11.58 30.43 21.55
CA GLU A 91 13.01 30.30 21.27
C GLU A 91 13.76 29.65 22.45
N GLU A 92 14.91 29.05 22.09
CA GLU A 92 16.15 28.91 22.89
C GLU A 92 16.10 27.96 24.14
N GLU A 93 17.12 27.18 24.51
CA GLU A 93 18.57 27.21 24.30
C GLU A 93 19.15 25.78 24.25
N GLY A 94 20.35 25.67 23.68
CA GLY A 94 21.17 24.45 23.77
C GLY A 94 22.11 24.52 24.97
N GLU A 95 22.31 23.38 25.63
CA GLU A 95 23.49 23.13 26.45
C GLU A 95 23.97 21.69 26.23
N GLU A 96 25.24 21.59 25.84
CA GLU A 96 26.08 20.40 25.84
C GLU A 96 26.43 20.07 27.29
N GLU A 97 26.46 18.79 27.69
CA GLU A 97 27.47 18.31 28.64
C GLU A 97 27.65 16.78 28.60
N ASP A 98 28.91 16.41 28.81
CA ASP A 98 29.61 15.15 28.59
C ASP A 98 29.61 14.29 29.87
N ALA A 99 29.40 12.97 29.77
CA ALA A 99 29.95 12.02 30.73
C ALA A 99 29.81 10.54 30.30
N ASN A 100 30.98 9.96 30.03
CA ASN A 100 31.38 8.54 30.06
C ASN A 100 30.54 7.55 30.90
N ALA A 101 30.36 6.34 30.36
CA ALA A 101 30.53 5.08 31.11
C ALA A 101 30.73 3.92 30.12
N GLU A 102 31.80 3.17 30.36
CA GLU A 102 32.20 1.97 29.61
C GLU A 102 31.39 0.76 30.05
N GLU A 103 31.07 -0.15 29.12
CA GLU A 103 30.92 -1.57 29.43
C GLU A 103 31.53 -2.41 28.28
N ASP A 104 32.53 -3.21 28.67
CA ASP A 104 33.12 -4.35 27.98
C ASP A 104 32.03 -5.36 27.57
N ASP A 105 32.16 -5.95 26.39
CA ASP A 105 31.73 -7.33 26.19
C ASP A 105 32.67 -8.02 25.18
N ASP A 106 33.31 -9.07 25.65
CA ASP A 106 34.35 -9.86 24.99
C ASP A 106 33.74 -10.73 23.88
N ASP A 107 34.29 -10.62 22.66
CA ASP A 107 34.07 -11.56 21.55
C ASP A 107 34.87 -12.86 21.84
N ASP A 108 34.17 -13.91 22.27
CA ASP A 108 34.70 -15.28 22.36
C ASP A 108 34.40 -16.03 21.06
N ASP A 109 35.32 -15.96 20.10
CA ASP A 109 35.25 -16.65 18.81
C ASP A 109 35.94 -18.02 18.95
N GLU A 110 35.16 -19.04 19.35
CA GLU A 110 35.57 -20.44 19.38
C GLU A 110 35.90 -20.91 17.96
N LYS A 111 37.17 -21.26 17.74
CA LYS A 111 37.64 -21.92 16.52
C LYS A 111 37.23 -23.38 16.54
N GLU A 112 36.22 -23.73 15.76
CA GLU A 112 36.02 -25.11 15.33
C GLU A 112 37.09 -25.48 14.29
N GLU A 113 38.01 -26.34 14.72
CA GLU A 113 38.81 -27.16 13.83
C GLU A 113 37.95 -28.32 13.35
N GLU A 114 37.57 -28.32 12.07
CA GLU A 114 37.08 -29.54 11.42
C GLU A 114 38.06 -29.98 10.34
N GLU A 115 38.48 -31.24 10.53
CA GLU A 115 39.57 -31.92 9.90
C GLU A 115 39.27 -32.26 8.44
N HIS A 116 40.22 -31.94 7.55
CA HIS A 116 40.22 -32.51 6.21
C HIS A 116 40.67 -33.97 6.32
N THR A 117 39.70 -34.88 6.32
CA THR A 117 39.92 -36.32 6.15
C THR A 117 40.40 -36.59 4.71
N GLY A 118 41.72 -36.63 4.54
CA GLY A 118 42.37 -36.91 3.27
C GLY A 118 43.75 -37.53 3.47
N ASP A 119 43.80 -38.86 3.43
CA ASP A 119 44.94 -39.72 3.14
C ASP A 119 46.30 -39.41 3.81
N GLY A 120 46.50 -39.91 5.03
CA GLY A 120 47.77 -39.85 5.78
C GLY A 120 48.95 -40.62 5.15
N THR A 121 48.82 -41.13 3.93
CA THR A 121 49.92 -41.79 3.20
C THR A 121 50.76 -40.80 2.39
N GLU A 122 50.20 -39.65 1.97
CA GLU A 122 50.88 -38.69 1.10
C GLU A 122 51.94 -37.86 1.87
N LEU A 123 51.63 -37.42 3.08
CA LEU A 123 52.58 -36.67 3.93
C LEU A 123 53.81 -37.52 4.35
N GLN A 124 53.64 -38.84 4.51
CA GLN A 124 54.74 -39.75 4.88
C GLN A 124 55.69 -40.02 3.71
N THR A 125 55.21 -39.98 2.46
CA THR A 125 56.07 -40.13 1.29
C THR A 125 56.89 -38.87 1.05
N GLU A 126 56.35 -37.68 1.34
CA GLU A 126 57.01 -36.39 1.18
C GLU A 126 58.18 -36.18 2.17
N GLU A 127 57.96 -36.45 3.46
CA GLU A 127 59.03 -36.36 4.47
C GLU A 127 60.17 -37.31 4.16
N ARG A 128 59.84 -38.47 3.58
CA ARG A 128 60.81 -39.46 3.11
C ARG A 128 61.61 -38.95 1.91
N ILE A 129 60.96 -38.35 0.91
CA ILE A 129 61.63 -37.72 -0.23
C ILE A 129 62.58 -36.61 0.23
N ARG A 130 62.15 -35.75 1.16
CA ARG A 130 63.00 -34.67 1.70
C ARG A 130 64.23 -35.22 2.44
N LYS A 131 64.06 -36.30 3.21
CA LYS A 131 65.17 -36.97 3.92
C LYS A 131 66.13 -37.65 2.94
N GLU A 132 65.62 -38.28 1.89
CA GLU A 132 66.44 -38.87 0.83
C GLU A 132 67.24 -37.80 0.07
N LEU A 133 66.60 -36.69 -0.31
CA LEU A 133 67.29 -35.54 -0.93
C LEU A 133 68.38 -34.93 -0.04
N SER A 134 68.18 -34.93 1.29
CA SER A 134 69.19 -34.42 2.24
C SER A 134 70.43 -35.31 2.37
N ASN A 135 70.29 -36.61 2.05
CA ASN A 135 71.37 -37.59 2.12
C ASN A 135 72.12 -37.76 0.78
N MET A 136 71.60 -37.23 -0.32
CA MET A 136 72.26 -37.26 -1.63
C MET A 136 73.31 -36.14 -1.76
N PRO A 137 74.46 -36.39 -2.41
CA PRO A 137 75.44 -35.35 -2.65
C PRO A 137 74.86 -34.28 -3.59
N PHE A 138 75.28 -33.04 -3.39
CA PHE A 138 74.72 -31.86 -4.08
C PHE A 138 74.75 -31.96 -5.61
N GLU A 139 75.77 -32.60 -6.18
CA GLU A 139 75.89 -32.78 -7.63
C GLU A 139 74.76 -33.64 -8.20
N ASP A 140 74.35 -34.69 -7.47
CA ASP A 140 73.29 -35.58 -7.91
C ASP A 140 71.91 -34.91 -7.75
N VAL A 141 71.75 -34.04 -6.75
CA VAL A 141 70.54 -33.22 -6.59
C VAL A 141 70.38 -32.25 -7.78
N ILE A 142 71.47 -31.65 -8.27
CA ILE A 142 71.44 -30.79 -9.46
C ILE A 142 71.07 -31.59 -10.71
N LYS A 143 71.68 -32.78 -10.90
CA LYS A 143 71.36 -33.65 -12.05
C LYS A 143 69.89 -34.06 -12.03
N LEU A 144 69.35 -34.39 -10.85
CA LEU A 144 67.95 -34.71 -10.66
C LEU A 144 67.05 -33.50 -10.98
N GLN A 145 67.40 -32.30 -10.50
CA GLN A 145 66.66 -31.08 -10.81
C GLN A 145 66.64 -30.76 -12.32
N GLN A 146 67.74 -31.04 -13.03
CA GLN A 146 67.82 -30.86 -14.48
C GLN A 146 67.01 -31.90 -15.25
N GLN A 147 66.92 -33.15 -14.76
CA GLN A 147 66.15 -34.23 -15.38
C GLN A 147 64.64 -34.08 -15.18
N VAL A 148 64.21 -33.78 -13.96
CA VAL A 148 62.78 -33.68 -13.59
C VAL A 148 62.23 -32.27 -13.83
N GLY A 149 63.11 -31.27 -13.94
CA GLY A 149 62.78 -29.86 -14.14
C GLY A 149 62.62 -29.09 -12.82
N THR A 150 63.03 -27.83 -12.82
CA THR A 150 63.09 -26.98 -11.60
C THR A 150 61.74 -26.78 -10.92
N LYS A 151 60.64 -26.73 -11.69
CA LYS A 151 59.29 -26.52 -11.15
C LYS A 151 58.75 -27.75 -10.41
N ALA A 152 58.83 -28.92 -11.05
CA ALA A 152 58.37 -30.18 -10.45
C ALA A 152 59.26 -30.60 -9.26
N PHE A 153 60.58 -30.38 -9.37
CA PHE A 153 61.51 -30.61 -8.27
C PHE A 153 61.20 -29.72 -7.06
N ASN A 154 60.96 -28.43 -7.28
CA ASN A 154 60.63 -27.51 -6.18
C ASN A 154 59.28 -27.84 -5.56
N GLU A 155 58.28 -28.25 -6.32
CA GLU A 155 56.97 -28.63 -5.79
C GLU A 155 57.04 -29.88 -4.89
N ALA A 156 57.80 -30.89 -5.31
CA ALA A 156 57.99 -32.12 -4.55
C ALA A 156 58.92 -31.95 -3.34
N ALA A 157 59.98 -31.14 -3.45
CA ALA A 157 60.96 -30.93 -2.37
C ALA A 157 60.55 -29.82 -1.39
N PHE A 158 59.88 -28.79 -1.90
CA PHE A 158 59.43 -27.60 -1.18
C PHE A 158 57.98 -27.32 -1.56
N HIS A 159 57.06 -27.99 -0.88
CA HIS A 159 55.64 -27.66 -0.97
C HIS A 159 55.45 -26.14 -0.97
N ASN A 160 54.60 -25.62 -1.87
CA ASN A 160 54.34 -24.20 -2.06
C ASN A 160 53.86 -23.54 -0.75
N LYS A 161 54.78 -23.24 0.15
CA LYS A 161 54.59 -22.31 1.26
C LYS A 161 54.46 -20.95 0.59
N LYS A 162 53.27 -20.66 0.04
CA LYS A 162 52.85 -19.30 -0.24
C LYS A 162 53.30 -18.48 0.95
N CYS A 163 54.19 -17.50 0.69
CA CYS A 163 54.81 -16.68 1.70
C CYS A 163 53.75 -16.31 2.74
N ARG A 164 53.84 -16.88 3.94
CA ARG A 164 53.00 -16.41 5.04
C ARG A 164 53.29 -14.91 5.14
N PRO A 165 52.25 -14.04 5.15
CA PRO A 165 52.49 -12.61 5.25
C PRO A 165 53.37 -12.41 6.48
N VAL A 166 54.50 -11.73 6.29
CA VAL A 166 55.49 -11.50 7.35
C VAL A 166 54.73 -10.90 8.51
N SER A 167 54.49 -11.69 9.56
CA SER A 167 53.73 -11.25 10.71
C SER A 167 54.42 -10.02 11.25
N SER A 168 53.72 -8.88 11.27
CA SER A 168 54.20 -7.67 11.92
C SER A 168 54.70 -8.07 13.32
N LYS A 169 55.99 -7.89 13.59
CA LYS A 169 56.59 -8.27 14.86
C LYS A 169 55.84 -7.50 15.95
N LYS A 170 54.99 -8.16 16.74
CA LYS A 170 54.28 -7.50 17.84
C LYS A 170 55.30 -6.95 18.85
N ARG A 171 55.02 -5.79 19.43
CA ARG A 171 55.85 -5.20 20.50
C ARG A 171 55.81 -6.13 21.71
N LEU A 172 56.97 -6.41 22.30
CA LEU A 172 57.05 -7.17 23.55
C LEU A 172 56.49 -6.39 24.76
N ASN A 173 56.48 -5.06 24.70
CA ASN A 173 55.89 -4.17 25.72
C ASN A 173 55.42 -2.86 25.06
N LYS A 174 54.37 -2.24 25.58
CA LYS A 174 53.72 -1.02 25.08
C LYS A 174 54.63 0.21 25.06
N ASN A 175 55.74 0.18 25.80
CA ASN A 175 56.74 1.26 25.85
C ASN A 175 58.02 0.98 25.05
N ARG A 176 58.14 -0.15 24.36
CA ARG A 176 59.36 -0.50 23.59
C ARG A 176 59.30 0.02 22.15
N PRO A 177 60.26 0.81 21.65
CA PRO A 177 60.23 1.27 20.26
C PRO A 177 60.32 0.09 19.28
N MET A 178 59.69 0.24 18.11
CA MET A 178 59.82 -0.70 16.99
C MET A 178 60.62 -0.09 15.86
N GLU A 179 61.48 -0.90 15.27
CA GLU A 179 62.11 -0.57 14.01
C GLU A 179 61.08 -0.70 12.88
N ILE A 180 60.84 0.40 12.17
CA ILE A 180 60.03 0.45 10.95
C ILE A 180 60.94 0.80 9.78
N SER A 181 60.63 0.28 8.58
CA SER A 181 61.40 0.59 7.38
C SER A 181 61.18 2.06 6.98
N ALA A 182 62.26 2.79 6.76
CA ALA A 182 62.23 4.17 6.24
C ALA A 182 61.58 4.30 4.84
N LYS A 183 61.31 3.17 4.17
CA LYS A 183 60.58 3.13 2.89
C LYS A 183 59.06 3.17 3.06
N ILE A 184 58.54 3.07 4.28
CA ILE A 184 57.10 3.12 4.54
C ILE A 184 56.74 4.59 4.80
N PRO A 185 56.02 5.26 3.88
CA PRO A 185 55.59 6.63 4.12
C PRO A 185 54.60 6.68 5.29
N PRO A 186 54.60 7.74 6.13
CA PRO A 186 53.62 7.88 7.19
C PRO A 186 52.21 7.97 6.58
N THR A 187 51.24 7.30 7.20
CA THR A 187 49.83 7.38 6.78
C THR A 187 49.31 8.79 7.05
N PHE A 188 48.95 9.53 6.00
CA PHE A 188 48.59 10.94 6.08
C PHE A 188 47.21 11.21 6.74
N LEU A 189 46.37 10.18 6.90
CA LEU A 189 44.99 10.33 7.36
C LEU A 189 44.68 9.37 8.51
N ARG A 190 44.17 9.89 9.62
CA ARG A 190 43.48 9.09 10.63
C ARG A 190 42.19 8.56 10.01
N GLN A 191 42.01 7.25 10.00
CA GLN A 191 40.73 6.65 9.66
C GLN A 191 39.75 6.92 10.80
N VAL A 192 38.93 7.97 10.66
CA VAL A 192 37.80 8.23 11.55
C VAL A 192 36.73 7.21 11.20
N ILE A 193 36.68 6.11 11.95
CA ILE A 193 35.59 5.14 11.84
C ILE A 193 34.39 5.77 12.55
N PRO A 194 33.31 6.12 11.84
CA PRO A 194 32.13 6.67 12.50
C PRO A 194 31.56 5.59 13.44
N VAL A 195 31.60 5.87 14.75
CA VAL A 195 30.94 5.05 15.76
C VAL A 195 29.43 5.15 15.52
N LYS A 196 28.75 4.00 15.42
CA LYS A 196 27.29 3.95 15.27
C LYS A 196 26.66 4.46 16.57
N LYS A 197 26.30 5.75 16.62
CA LYS A 197 25.59 6.33 17.75
C LYS A 197 24.14 5.82 17.74
N SER A 198 23.70 5.19 18.83
CA SER A 198 22.32 4.77 19.02
C SER A 198 21.45 6.01 19.21
N THR A 199 20.62 6.34 18.21
CA THR A 199 19.65 7.42 18.33
C THR A 199 18.31 6.86 18.83
N ARG A 200 17.76 7.42 19.90
CA ARG A 200 16.40 7.12 20.32
C ARG A 200 15.45 7.72 19.26
N ARG A 201 14.76 6.86 18.52
CA ARG A 201 13.83 7.28 17.47
C ARG A 201 12.40 7.25 17.97
N ASP A 202 11.63 8.32 17.73
CA ASP A 202 10.18 8.35 18.00
C ASP A 202 9.48 7.69 16.80
N PRO A 203 8.76 6.57 16.99
CA PRO A 203 8.13 5.86 15.88
C PRO A 203 7.06 6.69 15.14
N ARG A 204 6.58 7.79 15.73
CA ARG A 204 5.65 8.72 15.06
C ARG A 204 6.34 9.61 14.04
N PHE A 205 7.61 9.92 14.28
CA PHE A 205 8.39 10.88 13.49
C PHE A 205 9.61 10.23 12.80
N ASP A 206 9.87 8.96 13.05
CA ASP A 206 10.94 8.20 12.42
C ASP A 206 10.56 7.80 11.00
N SER A 207 11.38 8.24 10.02
CA SER A 207 11.21 7.91 8.61
C SER A 207 11.27 6.40 8.34
N LEU A 208 11.90 5.62 9.22
CA LEU A 208 11.95 4.16 9.11
C LEU A 208 10.67 3.45 9.58
N SER A 209 9.77 4.13 10.31
CA SER A 209 8.55 3.51 10.86
C SER A 209 7.44 3.26 9.83
N GLY A 210 7.64 3.68 8.57
CA GLY A 210 6.77 3.37 7.44
C GLY A 210 5.47 4.18 7.41
N GLU A 211 4.60 3.86 6.45
CA GLU A 211 3.36 4.61 6.20
C GLU A 211 2.14 4.01 6.92
N TYR A 212 1.12 4.85 7.14
CA TYR A 212 -0.15 4.45 7.74
C TYR A 212 -0.87 3.40 6.87
N LYS A 213 -1.05 2.20 7.42
CA LYS A 213 -1.82 1.12 6.81
C LYS A 213 -3.14 0.94 7.57
N PRO A 214 -4.29 1.28 6.99
CA PRO A 214 -5.55 1.25 7.71
C PRO A 214 -5.97 -0.16 8.13
N GLU A 215 -5.58 -1.19 7.36
CA GLU A 215 -5.85 -2.59 7.70
C GLU A 215 -5.14 -3.05 8.98
N ILE A 216 -3.90 -2.61 9.19
CA ILE A 216 -3.13 -2.94 10.39
C ILE A 216 -3.67 -2.13 11.56
N PHE A 217 -3.96 -0.85 11.33
CA PHE A 217 -4.51 0.05 12.34
C PHE A 217 -5.85 -0.45 12.90
N GLU A 218 -6.79 -0.83 12.02
CA GLU A 218 -8.10 -1.34 12.44
C GLU A 218 -7.99 -2.65 13.25
N LYS A 219 -7.02 -3.51 12.93
CA LYS A 219 -6.77 -4.75 13.67
C LYS A 219 -6.10 -4.52 15.01
N THR A 220 -5.03 -3.71 15.03
CA THR A 220 -4.23 -3.42 16.23
C THR A 220 -5.00 -2.57 17.24
N TYR A 221 -5.73 -1.57 16.76
CA TYR A 221 -6.50 -0.64 17.58
C TYR A 221 -8.01 -0.91 17.50
N LYS A 222 -8.40 -2.19 17.43
CA LYS A 222 -9.81 -2.58 17.37
C LYS A 222 -10.61 -2.00 18.53
N PHE A 223 -10.05 -1.96 19.74
CA PHE A 223 -10.72 -1.42 20.94
C PHE A 223 -11.19 0.04 20.81
N ILE A 224 -10.63 0.82 19.86
CA ILE A 224 -11.08 2.19 19.61
C ILE A 224 -12.54 2.21 19.12
N THR A 225 -13.01 1.18 18.39
CA THR A 225 -14.44 1.06 18.04
C THR A 225 -15.30 1.00 19.28
N ASP A 226 -14.90 0.15 20.22
CA ASP A 226 -15.67 -0.13 21.44
C ASP A 226 -15.68 1.11 22.35
N LEU A 227 -14.56 1.84 22.40
CA LEU A 227 -14.48 3.10 23.12
C LEU A 227 -15.42 4.15 22.52
N LYS A 228 -15.42 4.31 21.18
CA LYS A 228 -16.32 5.24 20.48
C LYS A 228 -17.79 4.88 20.67
N HIS A 229 -18.14 3.59 20.72
CA HIS A 229 -19.50 3.16 21.05
C HIS A 229 -19.90 3.56 22.46
N LYS A 230 -19.02 3.37 23.46
CA LYS A 230 -19.27 3.82 24.84
C LYS A 230 -19.43 5.34 24.92
N GLU A 231 -18.60 6.11 24.21
CA GLU A 231 -18.72 7.57 24.13
C GLU A 231 -20.07 8.00 23.57
N LYS A 232 -20.55 7.36 22.50
CA LYS A 232 -21.89 7.62 21.95
C LYS A 232 -22.98 7.37 22.98
N GLU A 233 -22.93 6.25 23.69
CA GLU A 233 -23.91 5.95 24.74
C GLU A 233 -23.90 7.01 25.86
N VAL A 234 -22.71 7.48 26.24
CA VAL A 234 -22.58 8.55 27.25
C VAL A 234 -23.22 9.84 26.76
N ILE A 235 -22.98 10.22 25.50
CA ILE A 235 -23.59 11.42 24.89
C ILE A 235 -25.11 11.28 24.81
N GLU A 236 -25.63 10.12 24.41
CA GLU A 236 -27.08 9.86 24.39
C GLU A 236 -27.71 9.94 25.79
N LYS A 237 -27.02 9.42 26.81
CA LYS A 237 -27.46 9.53 28.22
C LYS A 237 -27.45 10.98 28.68
N GLN A 238 -26.43 11.75 28.33
CA GLN A 238 -26.36 13.19 28.63
C GLN A 238 -27.46 13.97 27.93
N LEU A 239 -27.76 13.65 26.67
CA LEU A 239 -28.81 14.29 25.89
C LEU A 239 -30.19 14.10 26.53
N LYS A 240 -30.46 12.88 27.04
CA LYS A 240 -31.72 12.58 27.76
C LYS A 240 -31.86 13.33 29.08
N ARG A 241 -30.75 13.68 29.75
CA ARG A 241 -30.74 14.34 31.06
C ARG A 241 -30.73 15.86 30.97
N THR A 242 -30.15 16.40 29.90
CA THR A 242 -29.95 17.84 29.73
C THR A 242 -31.24 18.52 29.32
N LYS A 243 -31.64 19.55 30.08
CA LYS A 243 -32.84 20.37 29.81
C LYS A 243 -32.52 21.72 29.16
N ALA A 244 -31.26 22.17 29.22
CA ALA A 244 -30.85 23.45 28.68
C ALA A 244 -30.66 23.37 27.15
N ASP A 245 -31.36 24.23 26.41
CA ASP A 245 -31.48 24.15 24.95
C ASP A 245 -30.12 24.22 24.24
N HIS A 246 -29.29 25.23 24.54
CA HIS A 246 -27.97 25.39 23.90
C HIS A 246 -27.00 24.22 24.17
N LYS A 247 -27.03 23.63 25.38
CA LYS A 247 -26.20 22.45 25.69
C LYS A 247 -26.74 21.21 24.98
N LYS A 248 -28.06 21.11 24.82
CA LYS A 248 -28.72 20.01 24.12
C LYS A 248 -28.37 20.04 22.63
N GLU A 249 -28.44 21.19 21.97
CA GLU A 249 -28.05 21.36 20.56
C GLU A 249 -26.60 20.94 20.31
N LYS A 250 -25.67 21.35 21.18
CA LYS A 250 -24.25 20.93 21.10
C LYS A 250 -24.09 19.40 21.18
N LEU A 251 -24.82 18.76 22.09
CA LEU A 251 -24.80 17.31 22.24
C LEU A 251 -25.42 16.59 21.03
N GLU A 252 -26.52 17.11 20.48
CA GLU A 252 -27.16 16.58 19.26
C GLU A 252 -26.23 16.69 18.05
N PHE A 253 -25.56 17.83 17.89
CA PHE A 253 -24.57 18.05 16.85
C PHE A 253 -23.40 17.06 16.97
N LEU A 254 -22.86 16.89 18.18
CA LEU A 254 -21.78 15.95 18.43
C LEU A 254 -22.21 14.50 18.11
N LEU A 255 -23.41 14.10 18.54
CA LEU A 255 -23.95 12.77 18.24
C LEU A 255 -24.11 12.56 16.74
N LYS A 256 -24.64 13.56 16.01
CA LYS A 256 -24.76 13.53 14.55
C LYS A 256 -23.40 13.38 13.88
N ARG A 257 -22.38 14.12 14.32
CA ARG A 257 -21.00 14.03 13.83
C ARG A 257 -20.43 12.63 14.03
N LEU A 258 -20.55 12.06 15.24
CA LEU A 258 -20.05 10.71 15.52
C LEU A 258 -20.79 9.62 14.73
N ASN A 259 -22.10 9.79 14.49
CA ASN A 259 -22.88 8.88 13.66
C ASN A 259 -22.53 8.98 12.17
N ASN A 260 -22.18 10.17 11.69
CA ASN A 260 -21.69 10.37 10.33
C ASN A 260 -20.30 9.72 10.15
N GLN A 261 -19.39 9.93 11.09
CA GLN A 261 -18.05 9.35 11.06
C GLN A 261 -18.07 7.83 11.09
N GLU A 262 -18.91 7.23 11.94
CA GLU A 262 -19.09 5.77 11.98
C GLU A 262 -19.65 5.23 10.66
N ARG A 263 -20.69 5.88 10.11
CA ARG A 263 -21.24 5.46 8.80
C ARG A 263 -20.19 5.56 7.69
N ALA A 264 -19.40 6.63 7.66
CA ALA A 264 -18.33 6.78 6.67
C ALA A 264 -17.28 5.67 6.80
N ARG A 265 -16.86 5.35 8.04
CA ARG A 265 -15.94 4.24 8.31
C ARG A 265 -16.52 2.90 7.83
N GLN A 266 -17.76 2.59 8.18
CA GLN A 266 -18.41 1.33 7.79
C GLN A 266 -18.52 1.19 6.27
N ILE A 267 -18.83 2.29 5.56
CA ILE A 267 -18.87 2.29 4.09
C ILE A 267 -17.48 1.99 3.51
N GLN A 268 -16.42 2.60 4.05
CA GLN A 268 -15.04 2.34 3.60
C GLN A 268 -14.60 0.90 3.90
N GLU A 269 -14.97 0.36 5.06
CA GLU A 269 -14.68 -1.01 5.46
C GLU A 269 -15.38 -2.01 4.52
N GLN A 270 -16.68 -1.82 4.26
CA GLN A 270 -17.45 -2.64 3.31
C GLN A 270 -16.90 -2.56 1.87
N GLN A 271 -16.39 -1.40 1.45
CA GLN A 271 -15.71 -1.26 0.16
C GLN A 271 -14.42 -2.08 0.15
N ARG A 272 -13.59 -1.96 1.19
CA ARG A 272 -12.33 -2.71 1.31
C ARG A 272 -12.57 -4.21 1.36
N GLU A 273 -13.54 -4.67 2.15
CA GLU A 273 -13.90 -6.08 2.24
C GLU A 273 -14.31 -6.65 0.88
N ARG A 274 -15.12 -5.93 0.10
CA ARG A 274 -15.49 -6.35 -1.25
C ARG A 274 -14.29 -6.45 -2.18
N GLU A 275 -13.37 -5.49 -2.12
CA GLU A 275 -12.14 -5.55 -2.91
C GLU A 275 -11.24 -6.72 -2.51
N LEU A 276 -11.13 -7.00 -1.21
CA LEU A 276 -10.37 -8.14 -0.69
C LEU A 276 -11.01 -9.47 -1.10
N GLN A 277 -12.33 -9.58 -1.02
CA GLN A 277 -13.08 -10.75 -1.48
C GLN A 277 -12.87 -10.99 -2.98
N PHE A 278 -12.95 -9.94 -3.79
CA PHE A 278 -12.67 -10.04 -5.23
C PHE A 278 -11.23 -10.49 -5.48
N LYS A 279 -10.23 -9.85 -4.86
CA LYS A 279 -8.82 -10.26 -4.97
C LYS A 279 -8.60 -11.73 -4.55
N LYS A 280 -9.32 -12.20 -3.53
CA LYS A 280 -9.25 -13.59 -3.07
C LYS A 280 -9.81 -14.55 -4.11
N GLN A 281 -10.99 -14.26 -4.68
CA GLN A 281 -11.58 -15.06 -5.75
C GLN A 281 -10.65 -15.15 -6.97
N GLN A 282 -10.02 -14.04 -7.36
CA GLN A 282 -9.06 -14.04 -8.47
C GLN A 282 -7.82 -14.86 -8.19
N ARG A 283 -7.31 -14.83 -6.95
CA ARG A 283 -6.21 -15.68 -6.52
C ARG A 283 -6.58 -17.16 -6.56
N GLU A 284 -7.79 -17.51 -6.14
CA GLU A 284 -8.29 -18.88 -6.21
C GLU A 284 -8.40 -19.38 -7.65
N ARG A 285 -8.85 -18.54 -8.59
CA ARG A 285 -8.85 -18.86 -10.03
C ARG A 285 -7.48 -19.09 -10.61
N ALA A 286 -6.55 -18.17 -10.31
CA ALA A 286 -5.16 -18.33 -10.71
C ALA A 286 -4.57 -19.63 -10.14
N SER A 287 -4.91 -19.98 -8.89
CA SER A 287 -4.49 -21.25 -8.27
C SER A 287 -5.09 -22.48 -8.96
N ARG A 288 -6.25 -22.36 -9.61
CA ARG A 288 -6.87 -23.43 -10.42
C ARG A 288 -6.29 -23.49 -11.84
N GLY A 289 -5.44 -22.53 -12.23
CA GLY A 289 -4.89 -22.41 -13.59
C GLY A 289 -5.74 -21.57 -14.54
N GLU A 290 -6.84 -20.98 -14.06
CA GLU A 290 -7.65 -20.04 -14.84
C GLU A 290 -6.99 -18.65 -14.88
N ARG A 291 -7.20 -17.90 -15.95
CA ARG A 291 -6.63 -16.55 -16.10
C ARG A 291 -7.34 -15.58 -15.15
N PRO A 292 -6.63 -14.91 -14.21
CA PRO A 292 -7.25 -13.91 -13.35
C PRO A 292 -7.68 -12.68 -14.16
N PHE A 293 -8.90 -12.20 -13.94
CA PHE A 293 -9.45 -10.99 -14.56
C PHE A 293 -9.53 -9.81 -13.57
N PHE A 294 -9.47 -8.58 -14.07
CA PHE A 294 -9.59 -7.38 -13.24
C PHE A 294 -10.67 -6.47 -13.80
N LEU A 295 -11.70 -6.19 -12.99
CA LEU A 295 -12.79 -5.30 -13.38
C LEU A 295 -12.27 -3.87 -13.58
N LYS A 296 -12.73 -3.22 -14.66
CA LYS A 296 -12.46 -1.79 -14.90
C LYS A 296 -13.11 -0.95 -13.80
N LYS A 297 -12.56 0.24 -13.54
CA LYS A 297 -13.12 1.18 -12.53
C LYS A 297 -14.60 1.50 -12.81
N SER A 298 -14.97 1.65 -14.08
CA SER A 298 -16.36 1.91 -14.50
C SER A 298 -17.31 0.74 -14.22
N GLU A 299 -16.84 -0.50 -14.39
CA GLU A 299 -17.61 -1.71 -14.08
C GLU A 299 -17.80 -1.87 -12.58
N LYS A 300 -16.76 -1.61 -11.78
CA LYS A 300 -16.86 -1.57 -10.31
C LYS A 300 -17.91 -0.56 -9.84
N LYS A 301 -17.92 0.65 -10.42
CA LYS A 301 -18.93 1.68 -10.12
C LYS A 301 -20.35 1.21 -10.47
N LYS A 302 -20.53 0.51 -11.59
CA LYS A 302 -21.84 -0.05 -11.99
C LYS A 302 -22.32 -1.14 -11.01
N LEU A 303 -21.42 -2.03 -10.57
CA LEU A 303 -21.73 -3.04 -9.55
C LEU A 303 -22.15 -2.38 -8.23
N GLN A 304 -21.38 -1.41 -7.75
CA GLN A 304 -21.72 -0.62 -6.57
C GLN A 304 -23.09 0.08 -6.69
N LEU A 305 -23.40 0.62 -7.87
CA LEU A 305 -24.68 1.29 -8.12
C LEU A 305 -25.84 0.28 -8.13
N ALA A 306 -25.63 -0.91 -8.69
CA ALA A 306 -26.61 -2.00 -8.70
C ALA A 306 -26.90 -2.50 -7.27
N GLU A 307 -25.88 -2.73 -6.45
CA GLU A 307 -26.02 -3.08 -5.04
C GLU A 307 -26.81 -2.02 -4.28
N LYS A 308 -26.42 -0.74 -4.41
CA LYS A 308 -27.11 0.38 -3.77
C LYS A 308 -28.57 0.49 -4.22
N TYR A 309 -28.85 0.23 -5.49
CA TYR A 309 -30.23 0.18 -6.00
C TYR A 309 -31.03 -0.93 -5.32
N GLN A 310 -30.47 -2.13 -5.19
CA GLN A 310 -31.12 -3.24 -4.50
C GLN A 310 -31.35 -2.94 -3.01
N GLU A 311 -30.40 -2.33 -2.31
CA GLU A 311 -30.56 -1.88 -0.92
C GLU A 311 -31.67 -0.85 -0.77
N LEU A 312 -31.73 0.14 -1.67
CA LEU A 312 -32.78 1.15 -1.68
C LEU A 312 -34.15 0.56 -2.00
N LYS A 313 -34.20 -0.45 -2.87
CA LYS A 313 -35.41 -1.21 -3.18
C LYS A 313 -35.89 -2.00 -1.96
N LYS A 314 -34.99 -2.75 -1.31
CA LYS A 314 -35.27 -3.51 -0.08
C LYS A 314 -35.75 -2.61 1.07
N SER A 315 -35.17 -1.41 1.19
CA SER A 315 -35.56 -0.44 2.22
C SER A 315 -36.81 0.39 1.87
N GLY A 316 -37.37 0.25 0.66
CA GLY A 316 -38.53 1.02 0.19
C GLY A 316 -38.25 2.50 -0.06
N LYS A 317 -36.98 2.93 -0.02
CA LYS A 317 -36.57 4.34 -0.18
C LYS A 317 -36.21 4.70 -1.63
N LEU A 318 -36.33 3.74 -2.55
CA LEU A 318 -35.93 3.88 -3.94
C LEU A 318 -36.67 5.02 -4.67
N GLU A 319 -38.00 5.09 -4.58
CA GLU A 319 -38.80 6.14 -5.24
C GLU A 319 -38.44 7.55 -4.77
N ASN A 320 -38.18 7.70 -3.48
CA ASN A 320 -37.73 8.97 -2.90
C ASN A 320 -36.33 9.35 -3.40
N PHE A 321 -35.44 8.37 -3.56
CA PHE A 321 -34.12 8.60 -4.12
C PHE A 321 -34.19 8.99 -5.61
N LEU A 322 -34.97 8.25 -6.41
CA LEU A 322 -35.16 8.51 -7.84
C LEU A 322 -35.85 9.85 -8.08
N SER A 323 -36.88 10.21 -7.32
CA SER A 323 -37.54 11.52 -7.43
C SER A 323 -36.58 12.67 -7.11
N LYS A 324 -35.77 12.57 -6.05
CA LYS A 324 -34.71 13.55 -5.74
C LYS A 324 -33.67 13.62 -6.85
N LYS A 325 -33.26 12.47 -7.43
CA LYS A 325 -32.30 12.42 -8.54
C LYS A 325 -32.88 13.05 -9.81
N ARG A 326 -34.13 12.73 -10.18
CA ARG A 326 -34.87 13.35 -11.30
C ARG A 326 -34.95 14.87 -11.12
N LYS A 327 -35.28 15.36 -9.92
CA LYS A 327 -35.34 16.80 -9.61
C LYS A 327 -33.97 17.50 -9.76
N ARG A 328 -32.90 16.89 -9.23
CA ARG A 328 -31.53 17.42 -9.37
C ARG A 328 -31.07 17.44 -10.83
N ASN A 329 -31.33 16.37 -11.57
CA ASN A 329 -30.99 16.28 -13.00
C ASN A 329 -31.75 17.34 -13.81
N ALA A 330 -33.06 17.49 -13.60
CA ALA A 330 -33.85 18.53 -14.25
C ALA A 330 -33.32 19.94 -13.97
N GLY A 331 -32.82 20.20 -12.75
CA GLY A 331 -32.16 21.46 -12.40
C GLY A 331 -30.85 21.69 -13.17
N LYS A 332 -30.02 20.64 -13.32
CA LYS A 332 -28.80 20.68 -14.13
C LYS A 332 -29.09 20.86 -15.62
N ASP A 333 -30.06 20.12 -16.15
CA ASP A 333 -30.48 20.20 -17.55
C ASP A 333 -31.05 21.58 -17.87
N ARG A 334 -31.83 22.17 -16.96
CA ARG A 334 -32.32 23.55 -17.09
C ARG A 334 -31.20 24.59 -17.20
N ARG A 335 -30.06 24.38 -16.53
CA ARG A 335 -28.89 25.26 -16.64
C ARG A 335 -28.17 25.10 -17.98
N LYS A 336 -28.23 23.92 -18.61
CA LYS A 336 -27.66 23.65 -19.93
C LYS A 336 -28.54 24.15 -21.08
N LEU A 337 -29.83 24.36 -20.82
CA LEU A 337 -30.72 24.98 -21.80
C LEU A 337 -30.41 26.48 -21.90
N PRO A 338 -30.39 27.05 -23.12
CA PRO A 338 -30.27 28.49 -23.29
C PRO A 338 -31.35 29.19 -22.45
N SER A 339 -30.96 30.17 -21.63
CA SER A 339 -31.93 30.97 -20.89
C SER A 339 -32.89 31.54 -21.94
N LYS A 340 -34.18 31.19 -21.86
CA LYS A 340 -35.19 31.88 -22.63
C LYS A 340 -35.19 33.33 -22.12
N GLN A 341 -34.31 34.15 -22.67
CA GLN A 341 -34.46 35.59 -22.64
C GLN A 341 -35.80 35.81 -23.30
N LEU A 342 -36.84 35.98 -22.48
CA LEU A 342 -38.07 36.61 -22.91
C LEU A 342 -37.62 37.97 -23.40
N HIS A 343 -37.28 38.05 -24.68
CA HIS A 343 -37.16 39.27 -25.41
C HIS A 343 -38.55 39.87 -25.35
N ASN A 344 -38.81 40.61 -24.27
CA ASN A 344 -39.89 41.56 -24.19
C ASN A 344 -39.55 42.60 -25.25
N LYS A 345 -39.90 42.28 -26.50
CA LYS A 345 -40.06 43.24 -27.58
C LYS A 345 -41.15 44.17 -27.07
N LYS A 346 -40.74 45.22 -26.34
CA LYS A 346 -41.61 46.36 -26.06
C LYS A 346 -42.20 46.74 -27.41
N PRO A 347 -43.52 46.78 -27.58
CA PRO A 347 -44.07 47.27 -28.84
C PRO A 347 -43.60 48.72 -28.96
N PHE A 348 -42.84 49.00 -30.01
CA PHE A 348 -42.56 50.37 -30.43
C PHE A 348 -43.92 51.05 -30.63
N SER A 349 -44.28 51.99 -29.75
CA SER A 349 -45.44 52.84 -29.97
C SER A 349 -45.11 53.79 -31.11
N SER A 350 -45.88 53.72 -32.19
CA SER A 350 -45.83 54.66 -33.33
C SER A 350 -46.49 55.99 -32.98
#